data_AF-A0A376LMQ8-F1
#
_entry.id   AF-A0A376LMQ8-F1
#
_cell.length_a   1.000
_cell.length_b   1.000
_cell.length_c   1.000
_cell.angle_alpha   90.00
_cell.angle_beta   90.00
_cell.angle_gamma   90.00
#
_symmetry.space_group_name_H-M   'P 1'
#
loop_
_entity.id
_entity.type
_entity.pdbx_description
1 polymer ?
#
loop_
_entity_poly.entity_id
_entity_poly.type
_entity_poly.pdbx_seq_one_letter_code
_entity_poly.pdbx_strand_id
1 'polypeptide(L)'
;MKPTGPSGEGTEREPEGPVSNRTLMSLLASGEDLASQGWRYYHKPASGDNVNKNIAEAVVSDAGATGGKALQLNKPENHIWFLEHDAAGQGAELLKKGGRVSVRFKLPGSLVPNQFALGIYWQLSSLPEGVTLAEEGNDMLMSFFLQTDATNLNAMHHKKPNAKLDTFGVFDNGWHTLAFEFAGNNSIQVTPVLDEKRGTPFTLVKSPASGAADKLQLTGISKAATYTLLIDSVKVEVNNADAAA
;
A
#
# COMPACT_ATOMS: atom_id res chain seq x y z
N MET A 1 -37.96 50.45 -19.08
CA MET A 1 -36.73 49.62 -18.99
C MET A 1 -36.84 48.74 -17.75
N LYS A 2 -36.56 47.43 -17.88
CA LYS A 2 -36.18 46.53 -16.76
C LYS A 2 -34.83 47.00 -16.14
N PRO A 3 -34.37 46.55 -14.95
CA PRO A 3 -34.52 45.20 -14.36
C PRO A 3 -35.06 45.19 -12.91
N THR A 4 -35.89 44.24 -12.46
CA THR A 4 -35.62 42.87 -11.95
C THR A 4 -34.36 42.63 -11.14
N GLY A 5 -34.55 42.25 -9.87
CA GLY A 5 -33.68 41.35 -9.12
C GLY A 5 -34.27 41.05 -7.74
N PRO A 6 -34.88 39.87 -7.49
CA PRO A 6 -34.96 39.34 -6.15
C PRO A 6 -33.62 38.69 -5.79
N SER A 7 -33.29 38.83 -4.51
CA SER A 7 -32.16 38.25 -3.79
C SER A 7 -31.89 36.82 -4.22
N GLY A 8 -30.75 36.59 -4.87
CA GLY A 8 -30.19 35.25 -5.00
C GLY A 8 -29.59 34.87 -3.67
N GLU A 9 -30.30 34.05 -2.89
CA GLU A 9 -29.69 33.19 -1.88
C GLU A 9 -28.66 32.33 -2.61
N GLY A 10 -27.39 32.71 -2.50
CA GLY A 10 -26.31 31.78 -2.79
C GLY A 10 -26.49 30.64 -1.81
N THR A 11 -26.79 29.45 -2.32
CA THR A 11 -26.77 28.22 -1.54
C THR A 11 -25.34 28.07 -1.02
N GLU A 12 -25.14 28.49 0.22
CA GLU A 12 -23.94 28.20 0.99
C GLU A 12 -23.83 26.67 0.99
N ARG A 13 -22.87 26.13 0.23
CA ARG A 13 -22.59 24.70 0.27
C ARG A 13 -22.26 24.40 1.71
N GLU A 14 -23.10 23.60 2.37
CA GLU A 14 -22.78 23.03 3.66
C GLU A 14 -21.38 22.42 3.58
N PRO A 15 -20.55 22.58 4.62
CA PRO A 15 -19.28 21.87 4.67
C PRO A 15 -19.62 20.37 4.60
N GLU A 16 -19.15 19.70 3.53
CA GLU A 16 -19.31 18.25 3.39
C GLU A 16 -18.81 17.62 4.69
N GLY A 17 -19.73 16.99 5.44
CA GLY A 17 -19.40 16.27 6.65
C GLY A 17 -18.31 15.22 6.36
N PRO A 18 -17.54 14.79 7.36
CA PRO A 18 -16.47 13.81 7.14
C PRO A 18 -17.04 12.57 6.47
N VAL A 19 -16.60 12.31 5.24
CA VAL A 19 -16.92 11.09 4.51
C VAL A 19 -16.41 9.94 5.38
N SER A 20 -17.32 9.20 6.00
CA SER A 20 -16.93 8.03 6.78
C SER A 20 -16.37 6.99 5.83
N ASN A 21 -15.15 6.53 6.05
CA ASN A 21 -14.54 5.47 5.25
C ASN A 21 -14.82 4.10 5.89
N ARG A 22 -15.07 3.09 5.05
CA ARG A 22 -15.18 1.69 5.48
C ARG A 22 -13.81 1.03 5.39
N THR A 23 -13.38 0.39 6.47
CA THR A 23 -12.16 -0.43 6.47
C THR A 23 -12.45 -1.78 5.81
N LEU A 24 -11.68 -2.14 4.78
CA LEU A 24 -11.72 -3.46 4.12
C LEU A 24 -10.72 -4.44 4.74
N MET A 25 -9.53 -3.94 5.07
CA MET A 25 -8.44 -4.70 5.68
C MET A 25 -7.70 -3.81 6.67
N SER A 26 -7.30 -4.38 7.78
CA SER A 26 -6.44 -3.70 8.75
C SER A 26 -5.46 -4.66 9.38
N LEU A 27 -4.27 -4.16 9.66
CA LEU A 27 -3.28 -4.74 10.54
C LEU A 27 -2.86 -3.64 11.51
N LEU A 28 -2.84 -3.95 12.80
CA LEU A 28 -2.22 -3.14 13.83
C LEU A 28 -1.31 -4.06 14.66
N ALA A 29 -0.03 -3.72 14.75
CA ALA A 29 0.96 -4.55 15.44
C ALA A 29 0.73 -4.66 16.95
N SER A 30 0.07 -3.66 17.56
CA SER A 30 -0.38 -3.69 18.95
C SER A 30 -1.76 -4.33 19.14
N GLY A 31 -2.38 -4.81 18.07
CA GLY A 31 -3.70 -5.44 18.08
C GLY A 31 -3.66 -6.91 18.49
N GLU A 32 -4.66 -7.66 18.05
CA GLU A 32 -4.69 -9.13 18.18
C GLU A 32 -3.60 -9.79 17.33
N ASP A 33 -3.44 -11.12 17.42
CA ASP A 33 -2.50 -11.84 16.57
C ASP A 33 -2.82 -11.68 15.07
N LEU A 34 -1.83 -11.87 14.20
CA LEU A 34 -1.99 -11.67 12.76
C LEU A 34 -3.14 -12.49 12.16
N ALA A 35 -3.35 -13.73 12.62
CA ALA A 35 -4.37 -14.61 12.06
C ALA A 35 -5.78 -14.11 12.41
N SER A 36 -5.99 -13.64 13.64
CA SER A 36 -7.24 -12.97 14.05
C SER A 36 -7.52 -11.70 13.24
N GLN A 37 -6.48 -11.01 12.79
CA GLN A 37 -6.58 -9.86 11.88
C GLN A 37 -6.68 -10.25 10.39
N GLY A 38 -6.72 -11.54 10.04
CA GLY A 38 -6.83 -12.03 8.67
C GLY A 38 -5.51 -12.09 7.88
N TRP A 39 -4.38 -11.83 8.53
CA TRP A 39 -3.05 -11.80 7.90
C TRP A 39 -2.28 -13.09 8.11
N ARG A 40 -1.46 -13.45 7.13
CA ARG A 40 -0.54 -14.58 7.20
C ARG A 40 0.88 -14.11 6.93
N TYR A 41 1.79 -14.39 7.86
CA TYR A 41 3.22 -14.14 7.72
C TYR A 41 3.96 -15.44 7.45
N TYR A 42 4.77 -15.49 6.40
CA TYR A 42 5.51 -16.69 6.01
C TYR A 42 6.76 -16.35 5.19
N HIS A 43 7.67 -17.32 5.07
CA HIS A 43 8.85 -17.21 4.22
C HIS A 43 8.80 -18.25 3.10
N LYS A 44 9.27 -17.86 1.92
CA LYS A 44 9.48 -18.76 0.79
C LYS A 44 10.98 -18.86 0.49
N PRO A 45 11.56 -20.07 0.43
CA PRO A 45 12.94 -20.25 -0.01
C PRO A 45 13.08 -19.94 -1.51
N ALA A 46 14.29 -19.56 -1.94
CA ALA A 46 14.59 -19.28 -3.34
C ALA A 46 14.49 -20.50 -4.27
N SER A 47 14.51 -21.72 -3.73
CA SER A 47 14.37 -22.97 -4.45
C SER A 47 13.56 -23.98 -3.64
N GLY A 48 12.59 -24.63 -4.29
CA GLY A 48 11.70 -25.62 -3.67
C GLY A 48 10.35 -25.04 -3.24
N ASP A 49 9.36 -25.92 -3.10
CA ASP A 49 7.96 -25.55 -2.78
C ASP A 49 7.68 -25.46 -1.28
N ASN A 50 8.69 -25.69 -0.45
CA ASN A 50 8.54 -25.71 1.01
C ASN A 50 8.38 -24.29 1.55
N VAL A 51 7.13 -23.84 1.64
CA VAL A 51 6.75 -22.62 2.36
C VAL A 51 6.68 -22.95 3.85
N ASN A 52 7.50 -22.30 4.68
CA ASN A 52 7.31 -22.36 6.12
C ASN A 52 6.16 -21.43 6.51
N LYS A 53 4.98 -22.01 6.77
CA LYS A 53 3.77 -21.28 7.18
C LYS A 53 3.63 -21.12 8.70
N ASN A 54 4.57 -21.63 9.48
CA ASN A 54 4.52 -21.64 10.95
C ASN A 54 5.52 -20.66 11.57
N ILE A 55 5.66 -19.49 10.96
CA ILE A 55 6.58 -18.47 11.47
C ILE A 55 5.84 -17.70 12.55
N ALA A 56 6.36 -17.77 13.77
CA ALA A 56 5.87 -16.94 14.86
C ALA A 56 6.03 -15.46 14.48
N GLU A 57 4.97 -14.69 14.68
CA GLU A 57 5.02 -13.25 14.57
C GLU A 57 6.07 -12.69 15.55
N ALA A 58 6.94 -11.81 15.05
CA ALA A 58 7.96 -11.16 15.87
C ALA A 58 7.47 -9.75 16.24
N VAL A 59 6.56 -9.67 17.20
CA VAL A 59 6.11 -8.37 17.74
C VAL A 59 7.15 -7.86 18.73
N VAL A 60 7.70 -6.68 18.47
CA VAL A 60 8.71 -6.02 19.30
C VAL A 60 8.16 -4.74 19.92
N SER A 61 8.79 -4.28 21.01
CA SER A 61 8.46 -2.99 21.59
C SER A 61 9.17 -1.86 20.83
N ASP A 62 8.43 -0.83 20.43
CA ASP A 62 8.96 0.42 19.85
C ASP A 62 8.08 1.58 20.32
N ALA A 63 8.65 2.53 21.07
CA ALA A 63 7.89 3.62 21.70
C ALA A 63 7.27 4.60 20.69
N GLY A 64 7.77 4.64 19.45
CA GLY A 64 7.21 5.47 18.38
C GLY A 64 6.05 4.80 17.62
N ALA A 65 5.81 3.51 17.87
CA ALA A 65 4.71 2.76 17.27
C ALA A 65 3.41 2.96 18.06
N THR A 66 2.28 2.73 17.39
CA THR A 66 0.97 2.77 18.05
C THR A 66 0.91 1.66 19.10
N GLY A 67 0.45 1.98 20.30
CA GLY A 67 0.44 1.03 21.42
C GLY A 67 1.83 0.55 21.87
N GLY A 68 2.92 1.18 21.41
CA GLY A 68 4.29 0.83 21.76
C GLY A 68 4.78 -0.49 21.16
N LYS A 69 4.13 -1.01 20.12
CA LYS A 69 4.44 -2.31 19.49
C LYS A 69 4.58 -2.20 17.98
N ALA A 70 5.53 -2.95 17.42
CA ALA A 70 5.74 -3.06 15.99
C ALA A 70 5.94 -4.52 15.58
N LEU A 71 5.43 -4.89 14.41
CA LEU A 71 5.69 -6.18 13.80
C LEU A 71 7.04 -6.12 13.07
N GLN A 72 7.99 -6.92 13.52
CA GLN A 72 9.30 -7.03 12.88
C GLN A 72 9.27 -8.10 11.79
N LEU A 73 9.46 -7.67 10.55
CA LEU A 73 9.58 -8.52 9.39
C LEU A 73 11.04 -8.66 8.99
N ASN A 74 11.52 -9.90 9.02
CA ASN A 74 12.86 -10.30 8.64
C ASN A 74 12.82 -11.64 7.92
N LYS A 75 13.96 -12.14 7.48
CA LYS A 75 14.04 -13.42 6.76
C LYS A 75 15.40 -14.08 6.99
N PRO A 76 15.46 -15.42 7.01
CA PRO A 76 16.70 -16.15 6.82
C PRO A 76 17.35 -15.80 5.48
N GLU A 77 18.64 -16.08 5.36
CA GLU A 77 19.35 -15.96 4.08
C GLU A 77 18.66 -16.79 2.99
N ASN A 78 18.71 -16.30 1.75
CA ASN A 78 18.11 -16.95 0.57
C ASN A 78 16.60 -17.21 0.65
N HIS A 79 15.89 -16.57 1.58
CA HIS A 79 14.43 -16.54 1.63
C HIS A 79 13.88 -15.19 1.22
N ILE A 80 12.58 -15.17 0.92
CA ILE A 80 11.76 -13.97 0.78
C ILE A 80 10.64 -14.06 1.82
N TRP A 81 10.41 -13.00 2.58
CA TRP A 81 9.27 -12.94 3.47
C TRP A 81 8.03 -12.39 2.77
N PHE A 82 6.86 -12.83 3.22
CA PHE A 82 5.54 -12.40 2.75
C PHE A 82 4.62 -12.17 3.95
N LEU A 83 3.88 -11.09 3.89
CA LEU A 83 2.76 -10.78 4.76
C LEU A 83 1.53 -10.58 3.85
N GLU A 84 0.54 -11.45 3.99
CA GLU A 84 -0.52 -11.61 2.99
C GLU A 84 -1.90 -11.55 3.63
N HIS A 85 -2.85 -10.93 2.95
CA HIS A 85 -4.27 -10.95 3.29
C HIS A 85 -5.09 -11.38 2.05
N ASP A 86 -6.07 -12.27 2.26
CA ASP A 86 -7.00 -12.67 1.20
C ASP A 86 -7.93 -11.47 0.89
N ALA A 87 -8.00 -11.05 -0.38
CA ALA A 87 -8.60 -9.77 -0.78
C ALA A 87 -9.53 -9.90 -2.01
N ALA A 88 -10.16 -11.06 -2.16
CA ALA A 88 -11.08 -11.34 -3.26
C ALA A 88 -12.23 -10.33 -3.32
N GLY A 89 -12.45 -9.76 -4.51
CA GLY A 89 -13.46 -8.73 -4.77
C GLY A 89 -13.17 -7.34 -4.19
N GLN A 90 -12.27 -7.23 -3.21
CA GLN A 90 -11.96 -5.96 -2.52
C GLN A 90 -11.24 -4.96 -3.42
N GLY A 91 -10.40 -5.43 -4.35
CA GLY A 91 -9.69 -4.56 -5.30
C GLY A 91 -10.62 -3.88 -6.30
N ALA A 92 -11.66 -4.60 -6.76
CA ALA A 92 -12.70 -4.03 -7.59
C ALA A 92 -13.55 -3.00 -6.82
N GLU A 93 -13.83 -3.26 -5.54
CA GLU A 93 -14.53 -2.30 -4.68
C GLU A 93 -13.72 -1.01 -4.50
N LEU A 94 -12.40 -1.12 -4.29
CA LEU A 94 -11.49 0.03 -4.18
C LEU A 94 -11.41 0.87 -5.47
N LEU A 95 -11.33 0.23 -6.64
CA LEU A 95 -11.39 0.95 -7.92
C LEU A 95 -12.73 1.66 -8.13
N LYS A 96 -13.84 1.00 -7.78
CA LYS A 96 -15.18 1.53 -7.97
C LYS A 96 -15.46 2.74 -7.08
N LYS A 97 -15.13 2.64 -5.80
CA LYS A 97 -15.51 3.65 -4.79
C LYS A 97 -14.39 4.63 -4.45
N GLY A 98 -13.16 4.28 -4.78
CA GLY A 98 -11.98 5.02 -4.33
C GLY A 98 -11.70 4.73 -2.86
N GLY A 99 -10.60 5.29 -2.37
CA GLY A 99 -10.15 5.04 -1.01
C GLY A 99 -8.65 5.12 -0.88
N ARG A 100 -8.10 4.41 0.11
CA ARG A 100 -6.69 4.55 0.49
C ARG A 100 -6.12 3.21 0.95
N VAL A 101 -4.94 2.88 0.44
CA VAL A 101 -4.09 1.81 0.98
C VAL A 101 -2.91 2.48 1.67
N SER A 102 -2.66 2.19 2.95
CA SER A 102 -1.56 2.79 3.72
C SER A 102 -0.77 1.78 4.53
N VAL A 103 0.53 2.01 4.63
CA VAL A 103 1.46 1.25 5.48
C VAL A 103 2.26 2.25 6.31
N ARG A 104 2.27 2.09 7.63
CA ARG A 104 3.15 2.83 8.55
C ARG A 104 4.30 1.93 8.96
N PHE A 105 5.52 2.36 8.68
CA PHE A 105 6.70 1.50 8.76
C PHE A 105 7.95 2.25 9.24
N LYS A 106 8.97 1.50 9.62
CA LYS A 106 10.30 2.00 9.99
C LYS A 106 11.38 1.04 9.52
N LEU A 107 12.52 1.59 9.10
CA LEU A 107 13.68 0.84 8.61
C LEU A 107 14.87 0.99 9.58
N PRO A 108 15.01 0.12 10.59
CA PRO A 108 16.21 0.12 11.42
C PRO A 108 17.43 -0.30 10.61
N GLY A 109 18.56 0.39 10.81
CA GLY A 109 19.85 -0.01 10.26
C GLY A 109 20.67 1.16 9.72
N SER A 110 21.48 0.87 8.71
CA SER A 110 22.30 1.85 8.00
C SER A 110 21.96 1.79 6.52
N LEU A 111 22.09 2.93 5.83
CA LEU A 111 21.87 3.03 4.39
C LEU A 111 22.80 2.08 3.62
N VAL A 112 22.20 1.25 2.77
CA VAL A 112 22.88 0.39 1.79
C VAL A 112 22.32 0.70 0.41
N PRO A 113 23.13 1.20 -0.54
CA PRO A 113 22.64 1.58 -1.86
C PRO A 113 21.94 0.44 -2.60
N ASN A 114 20.82 0.77 -3.26
CA ASN A 114 19.99 -0.14 -4.05
C ASN A 114 19.34 -1.28 -3.27
N GLN A 115 19.34 -1.23 -1.93
CA GLN A 115 18.72 -2.26 -1.13
C GLN A 115 17.20 -2.06 -1.05
N PHE A 116 16.46 -3.16 -1.24
CA PHE A 116 15.01 -3.20 -1.12
C PHE A 116 14.56 -3.23 0.34
N ALA A 117 13.47 -2.53 0.63
CA ALA A 117 12.87 -2.47 1.96
C ALA A 117 11.49 -3.16 2.02
N LEU A 118 10.60 -2.85 1.08
CA LEU A 118 9.22 -3.32 1.06
C LEU A 118 8.71 -3.37 -0.38
N GLY A 119 7.99 -4.43 -0.75
CA GLY A 119 7.13 -4.47 -1.93
C GLY A 119 5.68 -4.60 -1.52
N ILE A 120 4.78 -3.94 -2.24
CA ILE A 120 3.33 -4.00 -2.04
C ILE A 120 2.71 -4.39 -3.38
N TYR A 121 2.18 -5.61 -3.44
CA TYR A 121 1.63 -6.21 -4.64
C TYR A 121 0.19 -6.63 -4.41
N TRP A 122 -0.66 -6.32 -5.38
CA TRP A 122 -2.04 -6.78 -5.40
C TRP A 122 -2.45 -7.05 -6.83
N GLN A 123 -2.29 -8.31 -7.24
CA GLN A 123 -2.72 -8.79 -8.55
C GLN A 123 -4.22 -9.02 -8.52
N LEU A 124 -4.94 -8.58 -9.56
CA LEU A 124 -6.36 -8.87 -9.71
C LEU A 124 -6.54 -10.08 -10.63
N SER A 125 -7.43 -11.00 -10.26
CA SER A 125 -7.84 -12.09 -11.16
C SER A 125 -8.61 -11.58 -12.37
N SER A 126 -9.30 -10.45 -12.21
CA SER A 126 -10.03 -9.75 -13.26
C SER A 126 -10.18 -8.27 -12.91
N LEU A 127 -10.17 -7.41 -13.93
CA LEU A 127 -10.49 -6.00 -13.80
C LEU A 127 -12.03 -5.79 -13.84
N PRO A 128 -12.55 -4.73 -13.19
CA PRO A 128 -13.94 -4.33 -13.37
C PRO A 128 -14.26 -4.04 -14.85
N GLU A 129 -15.53 -4.20 -15.23
CA GLU A 129 -15.98 -3.90 -16.59
C GLU A 129 -15.61 -2.46 -17.01
N GLY A 130 -15.10 -2.31 -18.23
CA GLY A 130 -14.67 -1.02 -18.78
C GLY A 130 -13.31 -0.53 -18.28
N VAL A 131 -12.68 -1.21 -17.31
CA VAL A 131 -11.33 -0.88 -16.83
C VAL A 131 -10.29 -1.69 -17.60
N THR A 132 -9.29 -1.00 -18.14
CA THR A 132 -8.13 -1.64 -18.77
C THR A 132 -6.84 -0.97 -18.31
N LEU A 133 -5.80 -1.77 -18.09
CA LEU A 133 -4.45 -1.29 -17.86
C LEU A 133 -3.63 -1.44 -19.13
N ALA A 134 -2.90 -0.39 -19.52
CA ALA A 134 -2.00 -0.39 -20.67
C ALA A 134 -0.71 -1.19 -20.39
N GLU A 135 0.17 -1.29 -21.40
CA GLU A 135 1.48 -2.00 -21.37
C GLU A 135 1.39 -3.53 -21.30
N GLU A 136 2.54 -4.22 -21.22
CA GLU A 136 2.62 -5.67 -21.07
C GLU A 136 2.73 -6.09 -19.60
N GLY A 137 2.18 -7.26 -19.26
CA GLY A 137 2.31 -7.88 -17.94
C GLY A 137 0.97 -8.19 -17.28
N ASN A 138 0.98 -8.24 -15.95
CA ASN A 138 -0.14 -8.62 -15.10
C ASN A 138 -0.97 -7.40 -14.68
N ASP A 139 -2.28 -7.60 -14.54
CA ASP A 139 -3.19 -6.59 -14.01
C ASP A 139 -2.99 -6.44 -12.50
N MET A 140 -2.21 -5.41 -12.13
CA MET A 140 -1.84 -5.11 -10.76
C MET A 140 -2.56 -3.84 -10.30
N LEU A 141 -3.40 -3.97 -9.27
CA LEU A 141 -3.93 -2.81 -8.55
C LEU A 141 -2.83 -2.09 -7.78
N MET A 142 -1.87 -2.87 -7.26
CA MET A 142 -0.67 -2.37 -6.62
C MET A 142 0.54 -3.13 -7.14
N SER A 143 1.58 -2.40 -7.53
CA SER A 143 2.89 -2.95 -7.90
C SER A 143 3.98 -1.97 -7.50
N PHE A 144 4.05 -1.68 -6.21
CA PHE A 144 4.92 -0.62 -5.68
C PHE A 144 6.01 -1.21 -4.80
N PHE A 145 7.16 -0.53 -4.74
CA PHE A 145 8.22 -0.93 -3.83
C PHE A 145 9.02 0.24 -3.28
N LEU A 146 9.66 -0.01 -2.15
CA LEU A 146 10.60 0.88 -1.49
C LEU A 146 12.02 0.38 -1.73
N GLN A 147 12.87 1.28 -2.22
CA GLN A 147 14.28 1.00 -2.45
C GLN A 147 15.11 2.24 -2.11
N THR A 148 16.26 2.00 -1.51
CA THR A 148 17.23 3.07 -1.25
C THR A 148 18.10 3.33 -2.46
N ASP A 149 18.45 4.60 -2.70
CA ASP A 149 19.55 4.96 -3.60
C ASP A 149 20.82 5.25 -2.78
N ALA A 150 21.77 6.03 -3.31
CA ALA A 150 22.99 6.38 -2.59
C ALA A 150 22.76 7.31 -1.38
N THR A 151 21.56 7.86 -1.20
CA THR A 151 21.25 8.84 -0.15
C THR A 151 19.85 8.67 0.44
N ASN A 152 18.87 8.34 -0.39
CA ASN A 152 17.45 8.49 -0.07
C ASN A 152 16.71 7.17 -0.01
N LEU A 153 15.57 7.17 0.67
CA LEU A 153 14.54 6.14 0.53
C LEU A 153 13.52 6.60 -0.53
N ASN A 154 13.22 5.74 -1.50
CA ASN A 154 12.34 6.08 -2.62
C ASN A 154 11.16 5.13 -2.72
N ALA A 155 9.99 5.67 -3.07
CA ALA A 155 8.84 4.91 -3.52
C ALA A 155 8.89 4.76 -5.05
N MET A 156 8.71 3.53 -5.53
CA MET A 156 8.90 3.15 -6.91
C MET A 156 7.69 2.38 -7.43
N HIS A 157 7.38 2.55 -8.71
CA HIS A 157 6.40 1.77 -9.45
C HIS A 157 7.11 0.67 -10.24
N HIS A 158 6.76 -0.57 -9.95
CA HIS A 158 7.25 -1.76 -10.63
C HIS A 158 6.53 -1.95 -11.96
N LYS A 159 6.97 -1.18 -12.96
CA LYS A 159 6.53 -1.27 -14.35
C LYS A 159 7.76 -1.44 -15.25
N LYS A 160 7.59 -1.45 -16.57
CA LYS A 160 8.73 -1.60 -17.51
C LYS A 160 8.96 -0.30 -18.31
N PRO A 161 10.08 0.43 -18.10
CA PRO A 161 11.03 0.31 -17.00
C PRO A 161 10.44 0.82 -15.67
N ASN A 162 11.05 0.43 -14.54
CA ASN A 162 10.64 0.92 -13.21
C ASN A 162 10.66 2.45 -13.18
N ALA A 163 9.72 3.06 -12.47
CA ALA A 163 9.61 4.51 -12.36
C ALA A 163 9.65 4.95 -10.90
N LYS A 164 10.40 6.01 -10.57
CA LYS A 164 10.33 6.65 -9.26
C LYS A 164 9.00 7.39 -9.16
N LEU A 165 8.26 7.17 -8.07
CA LEU A 165 7.02 7.88 -7.76
C LEU A 165 7.32 9.16 -6.98
N ASP A 166 8.04 9.01 -5.86
CA ASP A 166 8.51 10.10 -5.01
C ASP A 166 9.59 9.57 -4.05
N THR A 167 10.04 10.42 -3.11
CA THR A 167 11.05 10.09 -2.10
C THR A 167 10.63 10.54 -0.70
N PHE A 168 11.02 9.77 0.31
CA PHE A 168 10.95 10.18 1.72
C PHE A 168 12.07 11.17 2.09
N GLY A 169 13.01 11.43 1.16
CA GLY A 169 14.22 12.20 1.43
C GLY A 169 15.36 11.31 1.91
N VAL A 170 16.31 11.95 2.60
CA VAL A 170 17.52 11.29 3.12
C VAL A 170 17.10 10.10 3.98
N PHE A 171 17.74 8.94 3.77
CA PHE A 171 17.46 7.75 4.55
C PHE A 171 17.66 8.03 6.05
N ASP A 172 16.64 7.70 6.84
CA ASP A 172 16.68 7.73 8.28
C ASP A 172 15.97 6.50 8.87
N ASN A 173 16.01 6.40 10.19
CA ASN A 173 15.45 5.27 10.94
C ASN A 173 14.15 5.66 11.67
N GLY A 174 13.46 6.71 11.20
CA GLY A 174 12.21 7.21 11.71
C GLY A 174 11.01 6.38 11.26
N TRP A 175 9.85 6.72 11.81
CA TRP A 175 8.57 6.17 11.37
C TRP A 175 8.07 6.98 10.18
N HIS A 176 7.81 6.29 9.08
CA HIS A 176 7.24 6.86 7.86
C HIS A 176 5.86 6.26 7.57
N THR A 177 5.06 6.98 6.80
CA THR A 177 3.79 6.49 6.26
C THR A 177 3.80 6.57 4.74
N LEU A 178 3.61 5.43 4.08
CA LEU A 178 3.34 5.35 2.66
C LEU A 178 1.85 5.11 2.45
N ALA A 179 1.23 5.84 1.54
CA ALA A 179 -0.12 5.54 1.09
C ALA A 179 -0.33 5.77 -0.40
N PHE A 180 -1.39 5.15 -0.91
CA PHE A 180 -1.87 5.28 -2.27
C PHE A 180 -3.36 5.56 -2.24
N GLU A 181 -3.76 6.70 -2.79
CA GLU A 181 -5.14 7.15 -2.85
C GLU A 181 -5.73 6.87 -4.23
N PHE A 182 -6.87 6.19 -4.22
CA PHE A 182 -7.64 5.82 -5.40
C PHE A 182 -8.80 6.80 -5.55
N ALA A 183 -8.95 7.39 -6.73
CA ALA A 183 -9.97 8.41 -6.97
C ALA A 183 -11.40 7.84 -7.01
N GLY A 184 -11.57 6.53 -7.22
CA GLY A 184 -12.88 5.92 -7.41
C GLY A 184 -13.43 6.08 -8.83
N ASN A 185 -14.70 5.75 -9.02
CA ASN A 185 -15.37 5.73 -10.32
C ASN A 185 -14.62 4.93 -11.39
N ASN A 186 -14.02 3.81 -10.98
CA ASN A 186 -13.19 2.95 -11.82
C ASN A 186 -11.95 3.66 -12.41
N SER A 187 -11.58 4.81 -11.86
CA SER A 187 -10.35 5.51 -12.24
C SER A 187 -9.14 4.68 -11.84
N ILE A 188 -8.22 4.55 -12.78
CA ILE A 188 -6.89 3.95 -12.58
C ILE A 188 -5.82 5.00 -12.29
N GLN A 189 -6.21 6.25 -12.02
CA GLN A 189 -5.30 7.24 -11.45
C GLN A 189 -5.17 7.04 -9.95
N VAL A 190 -3.92 6.99 -9.50
CA VAL A 190 -3.53 6.79 -8.12
C VAL A 190 -2.61 7.93 -7.69
N THR A 191 -2.81 8.44 -6.48
CA THR A 191 -1.95 9.49 -5.91
C THR A 191 -1.11 8.89 -4.78
N PRO A 192 0.23 8.93 -4.86
CA PRO A 192 1.09 8.51 -3.76
C PRO A 192 1.10 9.60 -2.67
N VAL A 193 1.15 9.19 -1.41
CA VAL A 193 1.29 10.09 -0.26
C VAL A 193 2.40 9.54 0.63
N LEU A 194 3.47 10.31 0.82
CA LEU A 194 4.63 9.94 1.62
C LEU A 194 4.72 10.93 2.79
N ASP A 195 4.62 10.46 4.03
CA ASP A 195 4.62 11.30 5.24
C ASP A 195 3.68 12.51 5.12
N GLU A 196 2.42 12.23 4.77
CA GLU A 196 1.35 13.22 4.56
C GLU A 196 1.54 14.13 3.34
N LYS A 197 2.73 14.16 2.73
CA LYS A 197 2.98 14.89 1.49
C LYS A 197 2.38 14.14 0.31
N ARG A 198 1.36 14.74 -0.30
CA ARG A 198 0.74 14.25 -1.53
C ARG A 198 1.69 14.46 -2.71
N GLY A 199 2.01 13.38 -3.42
CA GLY A 199 2.86 13.39 -4.60
C GLY A 199 2.07 13.65 -5.89
N THR A 200 2.73 13.46 -7.04
CA THR A 200 2.08 13.62 -8.35
C THR A 200 1.23 12.39 -8.68
N PRO A 201 -0.05 12.55 -9.06
CA PRO A 201 -0.88 11.45 -9.52
C PRO A 201 -0.28 10.73 -10.73
N PHE A 202 -0.47 9.41 -10.81
CA PHE A 202 -0.02 8.60 -11.93
C PHE A 202 -1.08 7.56 -12.33
N THR A 203 -1.04 7.15 -13.59
CA THR A 203 -1.91 6.10 -14.13
C THR A 203 -1.29 4.72 -13.87
N LEU A 204 -2.09 3.79 -13.34
CA LEU A 204 -1.70 2.37 -13.26
C LEU A 204 -1.48 1.80 -14.67
N VAL A 205 -0.50 0.90 -14.76
CA VAL A 205 -0.21 0.12 -15.97
C VAL A 205 0.04 -1.33 -15.57
N LYS A 206 0.04 -2.24 -16.55
CA LYS A 206 0.44 -3.62 -16.32
C LYS A 206 1.88 -3.69 -15.81
N SER A 207 2.12 -4.68 -14.96
CA SER A 207 3.40 -4.88 -14.28
C SER A 207 4.02 -6.22 -14.67
N PRO A 208 5.35 -6.29 -14.83
CA PRO A 208 6.03 -7.57 -14.97
C PRO A 208 6.02 -8.41 -13.68
N ALA A 209 5.68 -7.82 -12.53
CA ALA A 209 5.54 -8.54 -11.28
C ALA A 209 4.43 -9.59 -11.36
N SER A 210 4.61 -10.71 -10.66
CA SER A 210 3.58 -11.72 -10.45
C SER A 210 3.31 -11.89 -8.96
N GLY A 211 2.05 -12.11 -8.60
CA GLY A 211 1.60 -12.35 -7.24
C GLY A 211 0.49 -13.39 -7.20
N ALA A 212 0.06 -13.76 -6.00
CA ALA A 212 -1.17 -14.51 -5.88
C ALA A 212 -2.34 -13.59 -6.23
N ALA A 213 -3.14 -13.98 -7.22
CA ALA A 213 -4.32 -13.22 -7.61
C ALA A 213 -5.27 -13.03 -6.42
N ASP A 214 -5.85 -11.84 -6.34
CA ASP A 214 -6.84 -11.46 -5.33
C ASP A 214 -6.33 -11.50 -3.89
N LYS A 215 -5.03 -11.22 -3.72
CA LYS A 215 -4.39 -11.07 -2.42
C LYS A 215 -3.60 -9.78 -2.36
N LEU A 216 -3.68 -9.10 -1.22
CA LEU A 216 -2.74 -8.04 -0.89
C LEU A 216 -1.49 -8.68 -0.28
N GLN A 217 -0.35 -8.49 -0.90
CA GLN A 217 0.93 -9.06 -0.50
C GLN A 217 1.95 -7.96 -0.21
N LEU A 218 2.44 -7.92 1.03
CA LEU A 218 3.65 -7.20 1.40
C LEU A 218 4.82 -8.18 1.38
N THR A 219 5.98 -7.78 0.86
CA THR A 219 7.13 -8.69 0.71
C THR A 219 8.48 -8.01 0.77
N GLY A 220 9.52 -8.76 1.14
CA GLY A 220 10.91 -8.32 1.01
C GLY A 220 11.43 -8.26 -0.43
N ILE A 221 10.65 -8.73 -1.42
CA ILE A 221 10.96 -8.72 -2.87
C ILE A 221 12.09 -9.68 -3.29
N SER A 222 13.21 -9.68 -2.57
CA SER A 222 14.45 -10.31 -3.00
C SER A 222 14.95 -11.36 -2.01
N LYS A 223 15.57 -12.41 -2.57
CA LYS A 223 16.32 -13.39 -1.79
C LYS A 223 17.62 -12.84 -1.22
N ALA A 224 18.18 -11.80 -1.87
CA ALA A 224 19.35 -11.08 -1.38
C ALA A 224 19.02 -10.37 -0.06
N ALA A 225 20.02 -9.76 0.58
CA ALA A 225 19.78 -8.98 1.79
C ALA A 225 18.79 -7.84 1.50
N THR A 226 17.78 -7.71 2.36
CA THR A 226 16.80 -6.60 2.36
C THR A 226 16.85 -5.96 3.73
N TYR A 227 16.32 -4.75 3.88
CA TYR A 227 16.17 -4.17 5.21
C TYR A 227 15.31 -5.06 6.09
N THR A 228 15.61 -5.07 7.39
CA THR A 228 14.61 -5.44 8.39
C THR A 228 13.55 -4.34 8.38
N LEU A 229 12.28 -4.73 8.38
CA LEU A 229 11.16 -3.80 8.32
C LEU A 229 10.37 -3.89 9.63
N LEU A 230 10.10 -2.76 10.27
CA LEU A 230 9.10 -2.67 11.32
C LEU A 230 7.81 -2.14 10.71
N ILE A 231 6.69 -2.82 10.94
CA ILE A 231 5.35 -2.36 10.56
C ILE A 231 4.57 -2.02 11.83
N ASP A 232 4.02 -0.82 11.86
CA ASP A 232 3.03 -0.43 12.88
C ASP A 232 1.64 -0.86 12.42
N SER A 233 1.27 -0.49 11.19
CA SER A 233 -0.05 -0.77 10.65
C SER A 233 -0.08 -0.91 9.14
N VAL A 234 -1.01 -1.72 8.64
CA VAL A 234 -1.48 -1.72 7.25
C VAL A 234 -2.98 -1.43 7.26
N LYS A 235 -3.46 -0.58 6.36
CA LYS A 235 -4.88 -0.26 6.28
C LYS A 235 -5.32 -0.13 4.84
N VAL A 236 -6.45 -0.74 4.50
CA VAL A 236 -7.15 -0.53 3.24
C VAL A 236 -8.54 -0.03 3.56
N GLU A 237 -8.82 1.18 3.11
CA GLU A 237 -10.07 1.88 3.32
C GLU A 237 -10.70 2.19 1.99
N VAL A 238 -12.02 2.15 1.98
CA VAL A 238 -12.83 2.50 0.82
C VAL A 238 -13.84 3.57 1.22
N ASN A 239 -14.06 4.53 0.32
CA ASN A 239 -15.02 5.59 0.54
C ASN A 239 -16.44 4.99 0.65
N ASN A 240 -17.28 5.53 1.53
CA ASN A 240 -18.69 5.17 1.54
C ASN A 240 -19.37 5.66 0.26
N ALA A 241 -20.35 4.89 -0.21
CA ALA A 241 -20.97 5.04 -1.53
C ALA A 241 -21.81 6.31 -1.73
N ASP A 242 -21.87 7.23 -0.76
CA ASP A 242 -22.72 8.42 -0.80
C ASP A 242 -21.96 9.74 -1.04
N ALA A 243 -20.66 9.69 -1.31
CA ALA A 243 -19.93 10.88 -1.73
C ALA A 243 -20.04 11.08 -3.26
N ALA A 244 -21.06 11.85 -3.64
CA ALA A 244 -21.30 12.50 -4.94
C ALA A 244 -21.75 11.62 -6.12
N ALA A 245 -23.08 11.63 -6.36
CA ALA A 245 -23.67 11.60 -7.70
C ALA A 245 -23.72 13.03 -8.28
#